data_AF-A0A3P8WDD3-F1
#
_entry.id   AF-A0A3P8WDD3-F1
#
_cell.length_a   1.000
_cell.length_b   1.000
_cell.length_c   1.000
_cell.angle_alpha   90.00
_cell.angle_beta   90.00
_cell.angle_gamma   90.00
#
_symmetry.space_group_name_H-M   'P 1'
#
loop_
_entity.id
_entity.type
_entity.pdbx_description
1 polymer ?
#
loop_
_entity_poly.entity_id
_entity_poly.type
_entity_poly.pdbx_seq_one_letter_code
_entity_poly.pdbx_strand_id
1 'polypeptide(L)'
;MMQEVSIMVAYDAHVVERPSEEDTLARLVARSRPLRAFRPVVTHKKLKKFEKEYQTLRESQLQQEDPIDRYQRENRRLQEASMRLEQENDDLAHELVTSKIALRNDLDQAEDKADVLNKELLSTKQRLVETEEEKRRQEKETAQLKEVFRRELEKAEMEIKKTTAIIAEYKQICSQLSTRLEKQQAATKEELDIVRSKVMNCDHCKDLFSTLGNLQTSSPGDKASSEPLDEEKDGLTEQLRHLELELAQTKLQLVEAKCRIQELEHQRGVLMNEIQAAKNSWFSKTLGSLKNSASSSSSSSSSSTFTTPSSPKEGPA
;
A
#
# COMPACT_ATOMS: atom_id res chain seq x y z
N MET A 1 -3.80 22.75 32.36
CA MET A 1 -4.40 23.41 33.55
C MET A 1 -3.29 24.12 34.29
N MET A 2 -3.14 25.42 34.09
CA MET A 2 -2.37 26.29 34.99
C MET A 2 -3.38 27.12 35.78
N GLN A 3 -3.28 27.12 37.10
CA GLN A 3 -4.07 27.97 37.98
C GLN A 3 -3.27 29.22 38.30
N GLU A 4 -3.81 30.38 37.93
CA GLU A 4 -3.35 31.69 38.37
C GLU A 4 -4.02 32.02 39.71
N VAL A 5 -3.24 32.40 40.72
CA VAL A 5 -3.75 32.87 42.02
C VAL A 5 -3.52 34.38 42.10
N SER A 6 -4.63 35.12 42.07
CA SER A 6 -4.68 36.59 42.17
C SER A 6 -4.56 37.05 43.63
N ILE A 7 -3.56 37.88 43.92
CA ILE A 7 -3.36 38.55 45.22
C ILE A 7 -4.14 39.86 45.20
N MET A 8 -5.44 39.80 45.52
CA MET A 8 -6.26 41.00 45.65
C MET A 8 -7.27 40.92 46.80
N VAL A 9 -6.97 40.12 47.82
CA VAL A 9 -7.85 39.98 48.99
C VAL A 9 -7.01 39.92 50.26
N ALA A 10 -6.45 41.07 50.66
CA ALA A 10 -5.83 41.23 51.97
C ALA A 10 -6.00 42.66 52.52
N TYR A 11 -7.15 43.28 52.25
CA TYR A 11 -7.58 44.50 52.92
C TYR A 11 -9.06 44.40 53.19
N ASP A 12 -9.40 43.87 54.37
CA ASP A 12 -10.50 44.35 55.22
C ASP A 12 -10.79 43.33 56.32
N ALA A 13 -10.13 43.50 57.46
CA ALA A 13 -10.68 43.06 58.74
C ALA A 13 -9.96 43.76 59.89
N HIS A 14 -10.75 44.39 60.76
CA HIS A 14 -10.48 44.84 62.13
C HIS A 14 -10.56 46.36 62.37
N VAL A 15 -11.78 46.87 62.25
CA VAL A 15 -12.27 48.02 63.03
C VAL A 15 -12.94 47.46 64.29
N VAL A 16 -12.34 47.67 65.46
CA VAL A 16 -13.03 47.64 66.76
C VAL A 16 -12.52 48.82 67.58
N GLU A 17 -13.45 49.69 67.95
CA GLU A 17 -13.26 50.91 68.73
C GLU A 17 -12.52 50.64 70.05
N ARG A 18 -11.40 51.34 70.24
CA ARG A 18 -10.76 51.57 71.53
C ARG A 18 -10.70 53.08 71.77
N PRO A 19 -10.82 53.55 73.03
CA PRO A 19 -10.78 54.98 73.36
C PRO A 19 -9.53 55.60 72.73
N SER A 20 -9.72 56.68 71.96
CA SER A 20 -8.72 57.22 71.04
C SER A 20 -7.33 57.22 71.66
N GLU A 21 -6.44 56.40 71.09
CA GLU A 21 -5.02 56.38 71.44
C GLU A 21 -4.39 57.77 71.27
N GLU A 22 -5.03 58.67 70.52
CA GLU A 22 -4.64 60.08 70.40
C GLU A 22 -4.78 60.85 71.70
N ASP A 23 -5.75 60.56 72.58
CA ASP A 23 -5.91 61.30 73.84
C ASP A 23 -4.86 60.89 74.88
N THR A 24 -4.46 59.61 74.87
CA THR A 24 -3.36 59.09 75.69
C THR A 24 -2.01 59.55 75.15
N LEU A 25 -1.80 59.53 73.83
CA LEU A 25 -0.61 60.09 73.17
C LEU A 25 -0.51 61.61 73.37
N ALA A 26 -1.61 62.35 73.28
CA ALA A 26 -1.63 63.80 73.49
C ALA A 26 -1.20 64.17 74.91
N ARG A 27 -1.65 63.42 75.92
CA ARG A 27 -1.23 63.62 77.32
C ARG A 27 0.22 63.22 77.55
N LEU A 28 0.71 62.16 76.89
CA LEU A 28 2.11 61.75 76.99
C LEU A 28 3.07 62.74 76.29
N VAL A 29 2.66 63.30 75.14
CA VAL A 29 3.39 64.33 74.39
C VAL A 29 3.38 65.67 75.11
N ALA A 30 2.28 66.04 75.78
CA ALA A 30 2.22 67.25 76.59
C ALA A 30 3.18 67.19 77.79
N ARG A 31 3.35 66.01 78.39
CA ARG A 31 4.19 65.80 79.58
C ARG A 31 5.68 65.56 79.26
N SER A 32 6.02 65.27 78.01
CA SER A 32 7.39 65.04 77.54
C SER A 32 8.00 66.23 76.79
N ARG A 33 7.29 67.36 76.66
CA ARG A 33 7.86 68.59 76.10
C ARG A 33 8.93 69.15 77.05
N PRO A 34 10.21 69.23 76.62
CA PRO A 34 11.27 69.82 77.42
C PRO A 34 10.96 71.30 77.68
N LEU A 35 11.13 71.73 78.93
CA LEU A 35 11.26 73.16 79.28
C LEU A 35 12.28 73.76 78.31
N ARG A 36 11.91 74.88 77.66
CA ARG A 36 12.66 75.55 76.59
C ARG A 36 14.13 75.79 76.97
N ALA A 37 14.97 74.77 76.76
CA ALA A 37 16.38 74.93 76.49
C ALA A 37 16.51 75.18 75.00
N PHE A 38 17.21 76.24 74.62
CA PHE A 38 17.46 76.64 73.24
C PHE A 38 17.97 75.44 72.42
N ARG A 39 17.10 74.82 71.62
CA ARG A 39 17.53 74.06 70.44
C ARG A 39 18.01 75.11 69.44
N PRO A 40 19.26 75.05 68.94
CA PRO A 40 19.65 75.91 67.84
C PRO A 40 18.84 75.48 66.61
N VAL A 41 17.73 76.16 66.36
CA VAL A 41 16.98 76.03 65.11
C VAL A 41 17.89 76.60 64.03
N VAL A 42 18.38 75.73 63.14
CA VAL A 42 19.11 76.17 61.94
C VAL A 42 18.11 76.95 61.09
N THR A 43 18.25 78.28 61.11
CA THR A 43 17.36 79.15 60.36
C THR A 43 17.60 78.94 58.86
N HIS A 44 16.58 79.13 58.03
CA HIS A 44 16.71 79.05 56.56
C HIS A 44 17.86 79.94 56.05
N LYS A 45 18.11 81.08 56.72
CA LYS A 45 19.23 81.97 56.44
C LYS A 45 20.60 81.32 56.71
N LYS A 46 20.74 80.55 57.79
CA LYS A 46 21.94 79.76 58.09
C LYS A 46 22.12 78.60 57.11
N LEU A 47 21.04 77.93 56.72
CA LEU A 47 21.10 76.84 55.72
C LEU A 47 21.60 77.36 54.36
N LYS A 48 21.06 78.49 53.87
CA LYS A 48 21.56 79.15 52.65
C LYS A 48 23.01 79.60 52.78
N LYS A 49 23.44 80.00 53.97
CA LYS A 49 24.84 80.36 54.24
C LYS A 49 25.75 79.14 54.16
N PHE A 50 25.36 78.02 54.77
CA PHE A 50 26.12 76.76 54.69
C PHE A 50 26.14 76.19 53.27
N GLU A 51 25.04 76.30 52.52
CA GLU A 51 24.99 75.91 51.12
C GLU A 51 25.95 76.76 50.27
N LYS A 52 25.96 78.09 50.45
CA LYS A 52 26.93 78.97 49.81
C LYS A 52 28.36 78.65 50.24
N GLU A 53 28.60 78.47 51.53
CA GLU A 53 29.94 78.14 52.06
C GLU A 53 30.44 76.81 51.50
N TYR A 54 29.57 75.81 51.40
CA TYR A 54 29.86 74.51 50.79
C TYR A 54 30.15 74.65 49.29
N GLN A 55 29.37 75.45 48.56
CA GLN A 55 29.62 75.76 47.15
C GLN A 55 30.97 76.46 46.98
N THR A 56 31.26 77.51 47.76
CA THR A 56 32.54 78.23 47.70
C THR A 56 33.72 77.36 48.11
N LEU A 57 33.54 76.46 49.09
CA LEU A 57 34.59 75.53 49.50
C LEU A 57 34.86 74.51 48.39
N ARG A 58 33.82 74.00 47.73
CA ARG A 58 33.94 73.08 46.59
C ARG A 58 34.60 73.75 45.39
N GLU A 59 34.22 74.98 45.09
CA GLU A 59 34.83 75.82 44.04
C GLU A 59 36.29 76.16 44.36
N SER A 60 36.61 76.51 45.61
CA SER A 60 37.98 76.73 46.06
C SER A 60 38.81 75.45 46.02
N GLN A 61 38.25 74.28 46.35
CA GLN A 61 38.93 72.99 46.23
C GLN A 61 39.20 72.65 44.76
N LEU A 62 38.24 72.91 43.85
CA LEU A 62 38.41 72.77 42.40
C LEU A 62 39.45 73.75 41.83
N GLN A 63 39.61 74.94 42.40
CA GLN A 63 40.63 75.92 42.01
C GLN A 63 42.02 75.63 42.59
N GLN A 64 42.10 74.91 43.71
CA GLN A 64 43.36 74.46 44.32
C GLN A 64 43.87 73.13 43.73
N GLU A 65 43.00 72.36 43.09
CA GLU A 65 43.37 71.13 42.41
C GLU A 65 44.32 71.43 41.24
N ASP A 66 45.47 70.75 41.17
CA ASP A 66 46.44 70.94 40.10
C ASP A 66 45.74 70.65 38.75
N PRO A 67 45.70 71.63 37.81
CA PRO A 67 45.15 71.43 36.48
C PRO A 67 45.68 70.15 35.81
N ILE A 68 46.94 69.80 36.03
CA ILE A 68 47.57 68.60 35.49
C ILE A 68 46.90 67.33 36.05
N ASP A 69 46.69 67.25 37.37
CA ASP A 69 46.08 66.08 38.01
C ASP A 69 44.64 65.84 37.57
N ARG A 70 43.89 66.92 37.31
CA ARG A 70 42.53 66.85 36.77
C ARG A 70 42.54 66.28 35.35
N TYR A 71 43.38 66.81 34.47
CA TYR A 71 43.49 66.32 33.10
C TYR A 71 43.99 64.87 33.05
N GLN A 72 44.89 64.47 33.94
CA GLN A 72 45.37 63.08 34.01
C GLN A 72 44.25 62.10 34.41
N ARG A 73 43.40 62.47 35.38
CA ARG A 73 42.24 61.65 35.75
C ARG A 73 41.21 61.55 34.63
N GLU A 74 40.93 62.65 33.95
CA GLU A 74 39.99 62.66 32.84
C GLU A 74 40.53 61.85 31.65
N ASN A 75 41.81 61.99 31.33
CA ASN A 75 42.46 61.19 30.29
C ASN A 75 42.42 59.70 30.63
N ARG A 76 42.68 59.32 31.89
CA ARG A 76 42.54 57.93 32.35
C ARG A 76 41.10 57.41 32.16
N ARG A 77 40.08 58.19 32.53
CA ARG A 77 38.67 57.80 32.32
C ARG A 77 38.33 57.63 30.85
N LEU A 78 38.80 58.53 29.99
CA LEU A 78 38.58 58.45 28.56
C LEU A 78 39.30 57.24 27.95
N GLN A 79 40.52 56.94 28.42
CA GLN A 79 41.25 55.74 28.02
C GLN A 79 40.51 54.46 28.44
N GLU A 80 40.03 54.38 29.68
CA GLU A 80 39.23 53.26 30.17
C GLU A 80 37.93 53.09 29.36
N ALA A 81 37.24 54.19 29.03
CA ALA A 81 36.05 54.16 28.18
C ALA A 81 36.36 53.74 26.73
N SER A 82 37.48 54.20 26.15
CA SER A 82 37.93 53.78 24.81
C SER A 82 38.19 52.29 24.77
N MET A 83 38.97 51.77 25.74
CA MET A 83 39.27 50.34 25.84
C MET A 83 38.01 49.49 25.95
N ARG A 84 37.01 49.95 26.72
CA ARG A 84 35.72 49.26 26.83
C ARG A 84 34.95 49.25 25.50
N LEU A 85 34.87 50.40 24.83
CA LEU A 85 34.18 50.51 23.54
C LEU A 85 34.88 49.69 22.45
N GLU A 86 36.21 49.64 22.46
CA GLU A 86 37.01 48.79 21.58
C GLU A 86 36.67 47.31 21.81
N GLN A 87 36.63 46.86 23.08
CA GLN A 87 36.24 45.49 23.40
C GLN A 87 34.79 45.18 22.98
N GLU A 88 33.84 46.07 23.28
CA GLU A 88 32.44 45.89 22.86
C GLU A 88 32.32 45.85 21.32
N ASN A 89 33.14 46.63 20.59
CA ASN A 89 33.18 46.59 19.14
C ASN A 89 33.73 45.25 18.62
N ASP A 90 34.83 44.77 19.21
CA ASP A 90 35.44 43.49 18.84
C ASP A 90 34.48 42.32 19.11
N ASP A 91 33.79 42.32 20.25
CA ASP A 91 32.78 41.32 20.59
C ASP A 91 31.62 41.33 19.58
N LEU A 92 31.08 42.51 19.24
CA LEU A 92 30.03 42.65 18.23
C LEU A 92 30.50 42.22 16.84
N ALA A 93 31.75 42.52 16.47
CA ALA A 93 32.33 42.09 15.20
C ALA A 93 32.46 40.56 15.15
N HIS A 94 32.91 39.93 16.24
CA HIS A 94 33.00 38.48 16.37
C HIS A 94 31.62 37.81 16.29
N GLU A 95 30.62 38.33 17.01
CA GLU A 95 29.24 37.83 16.95
C GLU A 95 28.66 37.95 15.54
N LEU A 96 28.85 39.09 14.87
CA LEU A 96 28.38 39.32 13.51
C LEU A 96 29.02 38.33 12.53
N VAL A 97 30.34 38.13 12.60
CA VAL A 97 31.05 37.17 11.74
C VAL A 97 30.55 35.75 12.01
N THR A 98 30.40 35.37 13.27
CA THR A 98 29.92 34.03 13.67
C THR A 98 28.50 33.77 13.16
N SER A 99 27.59 34.73 13.39
CA SER A 99 26.21 34.64 12.90
C SER A 99 26.15 34.59 11.37
N LYS A 100 26.96 35.39 10.69
CA LYS A 100 27.05 35.39 9.22
C LYS A 100 27.56 34.06 8.65
N ILE A 101 28.52 33.41 9.29
CA ILE A 101 28.99 32.07 8.89
C ILE A 101 27.88 31.04 9.11
N ALA A 102 27.22 31.07 10.27
CA ALA A 102 26.12 30.16 10.57
C ALA A 102 24.98 30.27 9.54
N LEU A 103 24.53 31.48 9.24
CA LEU A 103 23.46 31.72 8.26
C LEU A 103 23.83 31.27 6.84
N ARG A 104 25.11 31.39 6.44
CA ARG A 104 25.58 30.86 5.15
C ARG A 104 25.54 29.33 5.14
N ASN A 105 26.02 28.70 6.20
CA ASN A 105 25.95 27.24 6.31
C ASN A 105 24.50 26.74 6.29
N ASP A 106 23.57 27.47 6.92
CA ASP A 106 22.15 27.13 6.90
C ASP A 106 21.53 27.32 5.51
N LEU A 107 21.94 28.37 4.79
CA LEU A 107 21.53 28.62 3.41
C LEU A 107 22.04 27.50 2.48
N ASP A 108 23.34 27.18 2.53
CA ASP A 108 23.95 26.12 1.74
C ASP A 108 23.22 24.77 2.00
N GLN A 109 22.93 24.45 3.27
CA GLN A 109 22.17 23.26 3.62
C GLN A 109 20.73 23.28 3.09
N ALA A 110 20.08 24.44 3.06
CA ALA A 110 18.73 24.57 2.52
C ALA A 110 18.72 24.39 0.99
N GLU A 111 19.73 24.92 0.30
CA GLU A 111 19.93 24.76 -1.14
C GLU A 111 20.20 23.30 -1.50
N ASP A 112 21.10 22.62 -0.79
CA ASP A 112 21.37 21.19 -0.98
C ASP A 112 20.11 20.33 -0.79
N LYS A 113 19.31 20.63 0.24
CA LYS A 113 18.03 19.95 0.49
C LYS A 113 17.04 20.19 -0.64
N ALA A 114 16.94 21.42 -1.14
CA ALA A 114 16.06 21.75 -2.26
C ALA A 114 16.46 20.97 -3.52
N ASP A 115 17.76 20.85 -3.80
CA ASP A 115 18.28 20.09 -4.93
C ASP A 115 18.01 18.58 -4.80
N VAL A 116 18.18 18.01 -3.61
CA VAL A 116 17.83 16.61 -3.33
C VAL A 116 16.34 16.36 -3.54
N LEU A 117 15.48 17.21 -2.94
CA LEU A 117 14.03 17.09 -3.09
C LEU A 117 13.60 17.24 -4.56
N ASN A 118 14.23 18.14 -5.32
CA ASN A 118 13.92 18.31 -6.74
C ASN A 118 14.32 17.06 -7.56
N LYS A 119 15.47 16.44 -7.27
CA LYS A 119 15.88 15.17 -7.90
C LYS A 119 14.91 14.03 -7.57
N GLU A 120 14.51 13.91 -6.31
CA GLU A 120 13.53 12.90 -5.88
C GLU A 120 12.15 13.13 -6.51
N LEU A 121 11.71 14.39 -6.61
CA LEU A 121 10.47 14.76 -7.29
C LEU A 121 10.49 14.35 -8.77
N LEU A 122 11.61 14.58 -9.46
CA LEU A 122 11.74 14.16 -10.86
C LEU A 122 11.76 12.63 -10.99
N SER A 123 12.49 11.92 -10.12
CA SER A 123 12.51 10.46 -10.10
C SER A 123 11.13 9.85 -9.83
N THR A 124 10.39 10.40 -8.88
CA THR A 124 9.03 9.96 -8.56
C THR A 124 8.03 10.24 -9.68
N LYS A 125 8.12 11.41 -10.34
CA LYS A 125 7.33 11.73 -11.53
C LYS A 125 7.61 10.75 -12.68
N GLN A 126 8.88 10.44 -12.94
CA GLN A 126 9.24 9.49 -13.99
C GLN A 126 8.65 8.10 -13.70
N ARG A 127 8.79 7.61 -12.46
CA ARG A 127 8.23 6.31 -12.04
C ARG A 127 6.70 6.27 -12.13
N LEU A 128 6.04 7.39 -11.82
CA LEU A 128 4.58 7.51 -11.96
C LEU A 128 4.17 7.34 -13.42
N VAL A 129 4.82 8.05 -14.35
CA VAL A 129 4.54 7.94 -15.79
C VAL A 129 4.72 6.51 -16.28
N GLU A 130 5.84 5.86 -15.93
CA GLU A 130 6.11 4.47 -16.30
C GLU A 130 5.02 3.51 -15.77
N THR A 131 4.57 3.74 -14.53
CA THR A 131 3.51 2.93 -13.91
C THR A 131 2.15 3.16 -14.59
N GLU A 132 1.83 4.41 -14.95
CA GLU A 132 0.60 4.76 -15.67
C GLU A 132 0.59 4.15 -17.08
N GLU A 133 1.72 4.17 -17.78
CA GLU A 133 1.87 3.55 -19.10
C GLU A 133 1.70 2.03 -19.06
N GLU A 134 2.29 1.37 -18.06
CA GLU A 134 2.14 -0.06 -17.84
C GLU A 134 0.71 -0.43 -17.47
N LYS A 135 0.06 0.34 -16.58
CA LYS A 135 -1.38 0.17 -16.30
C LYS A 135 -2.21 0.30 -17.58
N ARG A 136 -1.94 1.31 -18.42
CA ARG A 136 -2.63 1.50 -19.71
C ARG A 136 -2.37 0.34 -20.67
N ARG A 137 -1.22 -0.32 -20.60
CA ARG A 137 -0.92 -1.53 -21.39
C ARG A 137 -1.75 -2.72 -20.88
N GLN A 138 -1.74 -2.97 -19.58
CA GLN A 138 -2.50 -4.05 -18.95
C GLN A 138 -4.01 -3.90 -19.15
N GLU A 139 -4.54 -2.68 -19.12
CA GLU A 139 -5.95 -2.41 -19.42
C GLU A 139 -6.32 -2.78 -20.86
N LYS A 140 -5.43 -2.49 -21.83
CA LYS A 140 -5.63 -2.87 -23.23
C LYS A 140 -5.58 -4.38 -23.41
N GLU A 141 -4.62 -5.06 -22.81
CA GLU A 141 -4.51 -6.53 -22.84
C GLU A 141 -5.73 -7.18 -22.21
N THR A 142 -6.18 -6.67 -21.06
CA THR A 142 -7.41 -7.12 -20.39
C THR A 142 -8.64 -6.92 -21.27
N ALA A 143 -8.76 -5.78 -21.94
CA ALA A 143 -9.87 -5.52 -22.86
C ALA A 143 -9.86 -6.48 -24.06
N GLN A 144 -8.69 -6.73 -24.65
CA GLN A 144 -8.53 -7.70 -25.74
C GLN A 144 -8.89 -9.12 -25.28
N LEU A 145 -8.43 -9.53 -24.11
CA LEU A 145 -8.72 -10.86 -23.55
C LEU A 145 -10.21 -11.04 -23.28
N LYS A 146 -10.87 -10.04 -22.67
CA LYS A 146 -12.33 -10.04 -22.47
C LYS A 146 -13.08 -10.20 -23.79
N GLU A 147 -12.64 -9.49 -24.81
CA GLU A 147 -13.25 -9.54 -26.13
C GLU A 147 -13.05 -10.91 -26.82
N VAL A 148 -11.87 -11.53 -26.69
CA VAL A 148 -11.64 -12.91 -27.16
C VAL A 148 -12.55 -13.89 -26.43
N PHE A 149 -12.62 -13.82 -25.10
CA PHE A 149 -13.51 -14.68 -24.31
C PHE A 149 -14.98 -14.51 -24.71
N ARG A 150 -15.43 -13.27 -24.93
CA ARG A 150 -16.80 -13.00 -25.40
C ARG A 150 -17.10 -13.69 -26.73
N ARG A 151 -16.20 -13.59 -27.71
CA ARG A 151 -16.38 -14.23 -29.03
C ARG A 151 -16.41 -15.75 -28.95
N GLU A 152 -15.52 -16.36 -28.18
CA GLU A 152 -15.50 -17.82 -28.01
C GLU A 152 -16.76 -18.32 -27.30
N LEU A 153 -17.26 -17.56 -26.32
CA LEU A 153 -18.51 -17.87 -25.64
C LEU A 153 -19.71 -17.80 -26.60
N GLU A 154 -19.81 -16.74 -27.40
CA GLU A 154 -20.86 -16.61 -28.43
C GLU A 154 -20.79 -17.73 -29.47
N LYS A 155 -19.59 -18.13 -29.88
CA LYS A 155 -19.38 -19.24 -30.81
C LYS A 155 -19.85 -20.57 -30.22
N ALA A 156 -19.46 -20.88 -28.98
CA ALA A 156 -19.90 -22.08 -28.30
C ALA A 156 -21.43 -22.10 -28.12
N GLU A 157 -22.05 -20.96 -27.78
CA GLU A 157 -23.50 -20.84 -27.68
C GLU A 157 -24.20 -21.11 -29.02
N MET A 158 -23.65 -20.61 -30.14
CA MET A 158 -24.18 -20.90 -31.47
C MET A 158 -24.06 -22.39 -31.83
N GLU A 159 -22.94 -23.03 -31.50
CA GLU A 159 -22.73 -24.47 -31.71
C GLU A 159 -23.69 -25.31 -30.86
N ILE A 160 -23.93 -24.93 -29.61
CA ILE A 160 -24.93 -25.57 -28.73
C ILE A 160 -26.34 -25.41 -29.34
N LYS A 161 -26.70 -24.22 -29.83
CA LYS A 161 -28.01 -24.00 -30.48
C LYS A 161 -28.16 -24.88 -31.72
N LYS A 162 -27.13 -24.95 -32.57
CA LYS A 162 -27.12 -25.78 -33.78
C LYS A 162 -27.25 -27.27 -33.45
N THR A 163 -26.45 -27.78 -32.52
CA THR A 163 -26.50 -29.20 -32.10
C THR A 163 -27.84 -29.54 -31.45
N THR A 164 -28.39 -28.64 -30.64
CA THR A 164 -29.73 -28.81 -30.03
C THR A 164 -30.82 -28.87 -31.10
N ALA A 165 -30.76 -28.01 -32.13
CA ALA A 165 -31.71 -28.05 -33.25
C ALA A 165 -31.62 -29.37 -34.03
N ILE A 166 -30.41 -29.83 -34.35
CA ILE A 166 -30.18 -31.12 -35.01
C ILE A 166 -30.75 -32.28 -34.17
N ILE A 167 -30.54 -32.27 -32.85
CA ILE A 167 -31.09 -33.29 -31.95
C ILE A 167 -32.62 -33.26 -31.95
N ALA A 168 -33.23 -32.08 -31.97
CA ALA A 168 -34.68 -31.93 -32.01
C ALA A 168 -35.26 -32.49 -33.33
N GLU A 169 -34.66 -32.15 -34.47
CA GLU A 169 -35.03 -32.69 -35.78
C GLU A 169 -34.87 -34.21 -35.84
N TYR A 170 -33.75 -34.74 -35.35
CA TYR A 170 -33.51 -36.18 -35.29
C TYR A 170 -34.60 -36.89 -34.46
N LYS A 171 -34.92 -36.37 -33.27
CA LYS A 171 -36.02 -36.91 -32.44
C LYS A 171 -37.37 -36.85 -33.15
N GLN A 172 -37.63 -35.79 -33.89
CA GLN A 172 -38.86 -35.65 -34.69
C GLN A 172 -38.93 -36.72 -35.79
N ILE A 173 -37.83 -36.96 -36.52
CA ILE A 173 -37.77 -38.02 -37.54
C ILE A 173 -38.00 -39.39 -36.91
N CYS A 174 -37.34 -39.71 -35.79
CA CYS A 174 -37.55 -40.97 -35.07
C CYS A 174 -39.02 -41.15 -34.67
N SER A 175 -39.66 -40.12 -34.10
CA SER A 175 -41.08 -40.17 -33.75
C SER A 175 -41.97 -40.41 -34.97
N GLN A 176 -41.71 -39.73 -36.09
CA GLN A 176 -42.46 -39.92 -37.34
C GLN A 176 -42.31 -41.34 -37.90
N LEU A 177 -41.10 -41.90 -37.88
CA LEU A 177 -40.83 -43.26 -38.32
C LEU A 177 -41.53 -44.28 -37.44
N SER A 178 -41.47 -44.14 -36.11
CA SER A 178 -42.20 -45.00 -35.17
C SER A 178 -43.70 -44.98 -35.44
N THR A 179 -44.31 -43.80 -35.60
CA THR A 179 -45.75 -43.69 -35.91
C THR A 179 -46.09 -44.31 -37.28
N ARG A 180 -45.24 -44.17 -38.30
CA ARG A 180 -45.45 -44.83 -39.60
C ARG A 180 -45.37 -46.34 -39.49
N LEU A 181 -44.39 -46.85 -38.73
CA LEU A 181 -44.20 -48.27 -38.51
C LEU A 181 -45.40 -48.87 -37.78
N GLU A 182 -45.86 -48.23 -36.70
CA GLU A 182 -47.07 -48.65 -35.96
C GLU A 182 -48.31 -48.69 -36.86
N LYS A 183 -48.50 -47.68 -37.71
CA LYS A 183 -49.60 -47.65 -38.69
C LYS A 183 -49.52 -48.80 -39.69
N GLN A 184 -48.34 -49.10 -40.23
CA GLN A 184 -48.16 -50.22 -41.14
C GLN A 184 -48.35 -51.58 -40.45
N GLN A 185 -47.88 -51.74 -39.22
CA GLN A 185 -48.10 -52.94 -38.43
C GLN A 185 -49.58 -53.15 -38.12
N ALA A 186 -50.31 -52.08 -37.78
CA ALA A 186 -51.75 -52.15 -37.56
C ALA A 186 -52.51 -52.54 -38.84
N ALA A 187 -52.18 -51.90 -39.98
CA ALA A 187 -52.81 -52.22 -41.26
C ALA A 187 -52.52 -53.65 -41.74
N THR A 188 -51.26 -54.11 -41.64
CA THR A 188 -50.90 -55.49 -42.02
C THR A 188 -51.56 -56.52 -41.10
N LYS A 189 -51.69 -56.23 -39.81
CA LYS A 189 -52.42 -57.07 -38.86
C LYS A 189 -53.92 -57.14 -39.22
N GLU A 190 -54.55 -56.02 -39.55
CA GLU A 190 -55.95 -55.98 -39.98
C GLU A 190 -56.17 -56.78 -41.27
N GLU A 191 -55.32 -56.61 -42.28
CA GLU A 191 -55.36 -57.41 -43.51
C GLU A 191 -55.17 -58.91 -43.23
N LEU A 192 -54.22 -59.28 -42.36
CA LEU A 192 -54.03 -60.67 -41.94
C LEU A 192 -55.25 -61.22 -41.20
N ASP A 193 -55.91 -60.41 -40.36
CA ASP A 193 -57.13 -60.81 -39.66
C ASP A 193 -58.32 -60.97 -40.62
N ILE A 194 -58.42 -60.14 -41.67
CA ILE A 194 -59.40 -60.30 -42.76
C ILE A 194 -59.13 -61.59 -43.53
N VAL A 195 -57.89 -61.86 -43.93
CA VAL A 195 -57.50 -63.10 -44.62
C VAL A 195 -57.80 -64.31 -43.74
N ARG A 196 -57.40 -64.27 -42.47
CA ARG A 196 -57.69 -65.31 -41.48
C ARG A 196 -59.20 -65.55 -41.36
N SER A 197 -60.01 -64.49 -41.26
CA SER A 197 -61.47 -64.62 -41.19
C SER A 197 -62.03 -65.27 -42.46
N LYS A 198 -61.59 -64.86 -43.66
CA LYS A 198 -62.02 -65.47 -44.93
C LYS A 198 -61.63 -66.95 -45.02
N VAL A 199 -60.41 -67.32 -44.61
CA VAL A 199 -59.93 -68.71 -44.60
C VAL A 199 -60.74 -69.57 -43.63
N MET A 200 -61.03 -69.05 -42.44
CA MET A 200 -61.82 -69.74 -41.42
C MET A 200 -63.31 -69.90 -41.78
N ASN A 201 -63.83 -69.05 -42.68
CA ASN A 201 -65.20 -69.12 -43.20
C ASN A 201 -65.34 -70.01 -44.45
N CYS A 202 -64.26 -70.68 -44.89
CA CYS A 202 -64.27 -71.61 -46.01
C CYS A 202 -64.33 -73.07 -45.52
N ASP A 203 -65.38 -73.80 -45.91
CA ASP A 203 -65.66 -75.17 -45.45
C ASP A 203 -64.60 -76.22 -45.84
N HIS A 204 -63.70 -75.93 -46.80
CA HIS A 204 -62.60 -76.83 -47.19
C HIS A 204 -61.22 -76.40 -46.67
N CYS A 205 -61.05 -75.13 -46.29
CA CYS A 205 -59.75 -74.59 -45.85
C CYS A 205 -59.63 -74.52 -44.32
N LYS A 206 -60.74 -74.47 -43.60
CA LYS A 206 -60.78 -74.32 -42.14
C LYS A 206 -60.04 -75.43 -41.38
N ASP A 207 -60.09 -76.67 -41.89
CA ASP A 207 -59.46 -77.82 -41.23
C ASP A 207 -57.95 -77.95 -41.52
N LEU A 208 -57.43 -77.22 -42.51
CA LEU A 208 -56.01 -77.20 -42.88
C LEU A 208 -55.20 -76.14 -42.10
N PHE A 209 -55.87 -75.18 -41.47
CA PHE A 209 -55.25 -74.09 -40.70
C PHE A 209 -55.71 -74.14 -39.25
N SER A 210 -54.82 -74.57 -38.34
CA SER A 210 -55.06 -74.47 -36.90
C SER A 210 -55.07 -73.00 -36.44
N THR A 211 -55.77 -72.71 -35.33
CA THR A 211 -55.95 -71.39 -34.70
C THR A 211 -54.64 -70.62 -34.43
N LEU A 212 -53.48 -71.27 -34.54
CA LEU A 212 -52.14 -70.72 -34.33
C LEU A 212 -51.30 -70.51 -35.61
N GLY A 213 -51.83 -70.79 -36.80
CA GLY A 213 -51.29 -70.25 -38.07
C GLY A 213 -49.93 -70.77 -38.54
N ASN A 214 -49.56 -72.03 -38.30
CA ASN A 214 -48.33 -72.62 -38.87
C ASN A 214 -48.63 -73.81 -39.81
N LEU A 215 -47.95 -73.85 -40.97
CA LEU A 215 -47.95 -74.95 -41.94
C LEU A 215 -46.88 -75.99 -41.54
N GLN A 216 -47.26 -77.26 -41.41
CA GLN A 216 -46.32 -78.38 -41.26
C GLN A 216 -45.93 -78.93 -42.63
N THR A 217 -44.71 -78.63 -43.07
CA THR A 217 -44.04 -79.40 -44.13
C THR A 217 -42.59 -79.68 -43.72
N SER A 218 -42.19 -80.94 -43.84
CA SER A 218 -40.90 -81.48 -43.43
C SER A 218 -39.96 -81.77 -44.61
N SER A 219 -38.66 -81.57 -44.34
CA SER A 219 -37.49 -82.26 -44.94
C SER A 219 -36.90 -81.72 -46.27
N PRO A 220 -35.69 -82.16 -46.71
CA PRO A 220 -34.37 -81.60 -46.37
C PRO A 220 -33.54 -81.26 -47.64
N GLY A 221 -32.38 -80.60 -47.49
CA GLY A 221 -31.45 -80.46 -48.61
C GLY A 221 -30.16 -79.71 -48.29
N ASP A 222 -29.06 -80.48 -48.20
CA ASP A 222 -27.67 -80.02 -48.33
C ASP A 222 -27.47 -79.13 -49.55
N LYS A 223 -26.75 -78.01 -49.39
CA LYS A 223 -25.76 -77.53 -50.37
C LYS A 223 -24.65 -76.73 -49.66
N ALA A 224 -23.46 -77.31 -49.62
CA ALA A 224 -22.23 -76.56 -49.60
C ALA A 224 -22.13 -75.71 -50.88
N SER A 225 -21.77 -74.43 -50.73
CA SER A 225 -21.29 -73.61 -51.83
C SER A 225 -20.15 -72.73 -51.32
N SER A 226 -18.97 -73.02 -51.82
CA SER A 226 -17.77 -72.20 -51.79
C SER A 226 -17.97 -70.89 -52.58
N GLU A 227 -17.44 -69.80 -52.02
CA GLU A 227 -17.02 -68.51 -52.62
C GLU A 227 -18.11 -67.61 -53.25
N PRO A 228 -18.33 -66.41 -52.65
CA PRO A 228 -17.48 -65.24 -52.89
C PRO A 228 -17.00 -64.53 -51.60
N LEU A 229 -16.84 -65.28 -50.51
CA LEU A 229 -16.57 -64.75 -49.16
C LEU A 229 -15.13 -64.22 -48.93
N ASP A 230 -14.20 -64.46 -49.86
CA ASP A 230 -12.79 -64.11 -49.65
C ASP A 230 -12.52 -62.61 -49.86
N GLU A 231 -13.12 -61.97 -50.87
CA GLU A 231 -12.93 -60.52 -51.12
C GLU A 231 -13.58 -59.63 -50.04
N GLU A 232 -14.74 -60.03 -49.52
CA GLU A 232 -15.45 -59.26 -48.48
C GLU A 232 -14.76 -59.42 -47.12
N LYS A 233 -14.22 -60.61 -46.84
CA LYS A 233 -13.40 -60.87 -45.66
C LYS A 233 -12.06 -60.12 -45.73
N ASP A 234 -11.43 -60.07 -46.90
CA ASP A 234 -10.21 -59.30 -47.14
C ASP A 234 -10.45 -57.79 -47.06
N GLY A 235 -11.61 -57.31 -47.51
CA GLY A 235 -12.03 -55.92 -47.33
C GLY A 235 -12.25 -55.56 -45.85
N LEU A 236 -12.85 -56.47 -45.08
CA LEU A 236 -13.04 -56.29 -43.63
C LEU A 236 -11.71 -56.34 -42.87
N THR A 237 -10.78 -57.23 -43.22
CA THR A 237 -9.45 -57.28 -42.58
C THR A 237 -8.61 -56.04 -42.91
N GLU A 238 -8.68 -55.50 -44.12
CA GLU A 238 -7.98 -54.24 -44.44
C GLU A 238 -8.60 -53.04 -43.73
N GLN A 239 -9.93 -52.98 -43.58
CA GLN A 239 -10.60 -51.96 -42.74
C GLN A 239 -10.20 -52.08 -41.27
N LEU A 240 -10.08 -53.31 -40.76
CA LEU A 240 -9.65 -53.56 -39.38
C LEU A 240 -8.21 -53.09 -39.18
N ARG A 241 -7.31 -53.40 -40.13
CA ARG A 241 -5.92 -52.93 -40.14
C ARG A 241 -5.82 -51.40 -40.21
N HIS A 242 -6.67 -50.76 -41.00
CA HIS A 242 -6.73 -49.31 -41.11
C HIS A 242 -7.15 -48.66 -39.80
N LEU A 243 -8.23 -49.16 -39.17
CA LEU A 243 -8.71 -48.70 -37.87
C LEU A 243 -7.68 -48.93 -36.74
N GLU A 244 -6.96 -50.04 -36.78
CA GLU A 244 -5.85 -50.30 -35.85
C GLU A 244 -4.72 -49.28 -35.99
N LEU A 245 -4.43 -48.86 -37.22
CA LEU A 245 -3.39 -47.88 -37.53
C LEU A 245 -3.82 -46.47 -37.08
N GLU A 246 -5.06 -46.07 -37.33
CA GLU A 246 -5.64 -44.83 -36.81
C GLU A 246 -5.67 -44.81 -35.28
N LEU A 247 -6.01 -45.94 -34.65
CA LEU A 247 -5.99 -46.08 -33.20
C LEU A 247 -4.56 -45.96 -32.64
N ALA A 248 -3.57 -46.55 -33.31
CA ALA A 248 -2.16 -46.41 -32.91
C ALA A 248 -1.68 -44.95 -33.05
N GLN A 249 -2.07 -44.28 -34.13
CA GLN A 249 -1.70 -42.89 -34.39
C GLN A 249 -2.35 -41.92 -33.39
N THR A 250 -3.64 -42.09 -33.09
CA THR A 250 -4.33 -41.28 -32.08
C THR A 250 -3.80 -41.54 -30.66
N LYS A 251 -3.44 -42.79 -30.34
CA LYS A 251 -2.75 -43.11 -29.08
C LYS A 251 -1.40 -42.42 -28.97
N LEU A 252 -0.62 -42.39 -30.06
CA LEU A 252 0.65 -41.67 -30.09
C LEU A 252 0.46 -40.17 -29.86
N GLN A 253 -0.48 -39.54 -30.58
CA GLN A 253 -0.80 -38.11 -30.38
C GLN A 253 -1.27 -37.81 -28.95
N LEU A 254 -2.03 -38.71 -28.34
CA LEU A 254 -2.46 -38.57 -26.95
C LEU A 254 -1.26 -38.61 -25.98
N VAL A 255 -0.30 -39.51 -26.20
CA VAL A 255 0.91 -39.59 -25.37
C VAL A 255 1.76 -38.33 -25.55
N GLU A 256 1.95 -37.86 -26.78
CA GLU A 256 2.68 -36.62 -27.07
C GLU A 256 2.04 -35.41 -26.40
N ALA A 257 0.70 -35.30 -26.51
CA ALA A 257 -0.04 -34.23 -25.84
C ALA A 257 0.09 -34.30 -24.32
N LYS A 258 0.00 -35.50 -23.72
CA LYS A 258 0.20 -35.70 -22.27
C LYS A 258 1.61 -35.32 -21.82
N CYS A 259 2.64 -35.73 -22.55
CA CYS A 259 4.02 -35.35 -22.25
C CYS A 259 4.20 -33.82 -22.35
N ARG A 260 3.57 -33.18 -23.34
CA ARG A 260 3.64 -31.72 -23.49
C ARG A 260 2.91 -30.98 -22.37
N ILE A 261 1.78 -31.50 -21.90
CA ILE A 261 1.09 -30.96 -20.72
C ILE A 261 1.97 -31.10 -19.47
N GLN A 262 2.57 -32.28 -19.23
CA GLN A 262 3.47 -32.48 -18.10
C GLN A 262 4.67 -31.52 -18.13
N GLU A 263 5.26 -31.31 -19.29
CA GLU A 263 6.37 -30.35 -19.47
C GLU A 263 5.93 -28.92 -19.11
N LEU A 264 4.76 -28.48 -19.60
CA LEU A 264 4.22 -27.16 -19.28
C LEU A 264 3.86 -27.02 -17.79
N GLU A 265 3.35 -28.07 -17.16
CA GLU A 265 3.08 -28.10 -15.72
C GLU A 265 4.38 -27.98 -14.91
N HIS A 266 5.44 -28.66 -15.34
CA HIS A 266 6.76 -28.54 -14.73
C HIS A 266 7.31 -27.11 -14.87
N GLN A 267 7.28 -26.54 -16.07
CA GLN A 267 7.71 -25.15 -16.33
C GLN A 267 6.91 -24.15 -15.47
N ARG A 268 5.58 -24.32 -15.38
CA ARG A 268 4.74 -23.51 -14.49
C ARG A 268 5.17 -23.65 -13.02
N GLY A 269 5.49 -24.87 -12.58
CA GLY A 269 5.98 -25.14 -11.23
C GLY A 269 7.31 -24.45 -10.94
N VAL A 270 8.26 -24.48 -11.88
CA VAL A 270 9.54 -23.78 -11.77
C VAL A 270 9.32 -22.27 -11.68
N LEU A 271 8.55 -21.67 -12.59
CA LEU A 271 8.25 -20.24 -12.59
C LEU A 271 7.52 -19.80 -11.30
N MET A 272 6.60 -20.63 -10.78
CA MET A 272 5.95 -20.35 -9.49
C MET A 272 6.93 -20.37 -8.32
N ASN A 273 7.87 -21.32 -8.31
CA ASN A 273 8.92 -21.38 -7.30
C ASN A 273 9.86 -20.17 -7.40
N GLU A 274 10.19 -19.72 -8.61
CA GLU A 274 10.99 -18.51 -8.83
C GLU A 274 10.26 -17.25 -8.36
N ILE A 275 8.96 -17.10 -8.66
CA ILE A 275 8.14 -15.99 -8.15
C ILE A 275 8.08 -16.01 -6.63
N GLN A 276 7.88 -17.19 -6.02
CA GLN A 276 7.85 -17.34 -4.58
C GLN A 276 9.21 -17.04 -3.94
N ALA A 277 10.31 -17.47 -4.56
CA ALA A 277 11.67 -17.16 -4.12
C ALA A 277 12.00 -15.67 -4.27
N ALA A 278 11.60 -15.04 -5.38
CA ALA A 278 11.73 -13.61 -5.59
C ALA A 278 10.90 -12.82 -4.57
N LYS A 279 9.67 -13.26 -4.28
CA LYS A 279 8.81 -12.68 -3.25
C LYS A 279 9.42 -12.81 -1.85
N ASN A 280 9.93 -13.99 -1.49
CA ASN A 280 10.57 -14.20 -0.19
C ASN A 280 11.90 -13.44 -0.06
N SER A 281 12.67 -13.32 -1.15
CA SER A 281 13.91 -12.53 -1.21
C SER A 281 13.62 -11.04 -1.12
N TRP A 282 12.68 -10.52 -1.90
CA TRP A 282 12.26 -9.12 -1.87
C TRP A 282 11.64 -8.75 -0.52
N PHE A 283 10.72 -9.56 -0.01
CA PHE A 283 10.00 -9.28 1.24
C PHE A 283 10.94 -9.33 2.44
N SER A 284 11.84 -10.32 2.49
CA SER A 284 12.82 -10.44 3.59
C SER A 284 13.89 -9.36 3.54
N LYS A 285 14.37 -8.96 2.33
CA LYS A 285 15.39 -7.92 2.20
C LYS A 285 14.82 -6.51 2.41
N THR A 286 13.58 -6.24 1.97
CA THR A 286 12.98 -4.90 2.07
C THR A 286 12.37 -4.64 3.44
N LEU A 287 11.61 -5.58 4.00
CA LEU A 287 11.03 -5.40 5.34
C LEU A 287 12.04 -5.67 6.47
N GLY A 288 13.03 -6.55 6.24
CA GLY A 288 14.14 -6.73 7.17
C GLY A 288 15.01 -5.47 7.28
N SER A 289 15.27 -4.78 6.17
CA SER A 289 16.06 -3.54 6.18
C SER A 289 15.32 -2.37 6.86
N LEU A 290 13.98 -2.28 6.71
CA LEU A 290 13.13 -1.33 7.43
C LEU A 290 13.05 -1.61 8.94
N LYS A 291 13.06 -2.88 9.36
CA LYS A 291 13.01 -3.24 10.79
C LYS A 291 14.35 -3.02 11.51
N ASN A 292 15.48 -3.19 10.83
CA ASN A 292 16.80 -2.89 11.41
C ASN A 292 17.13 -1.39 11.46
N SER A 293 16.49 -0.57 10.62
CA SER A 293 16.62 0.90 10.67
C SER A 293 15.70 1.55 11.72
N ALA A 294 14.63 0.88 12.15
CA ALA A 294 13.79 1.32 13.27
C ALA A 294 14.32 0.88 14.66
N SER A 295 15.27 -0.05 14.74
CA SER A 295 15.84 -0.54 16.00
C SER A 295 17.29 -0.09 16.29
N SER A 296 17.85 0.84 15.49
CA SER A 296 19.24 1.31 15.64
C SER A 296 19.39 2.73 16.19
N SER A 297 18.34 3.33 16.75
CA SER A 297 18.42 4.65 17.41
C SER A 297 18.66 4.59 18.93
N SER A 298 19.42 3.61 19.42
CA SER A 298 19.93 3.62 20.79
C SER A 298 21.22 2.82 20.92
N SER A 299 22.36 3.46 20.64
CA SER A 299 23.63 3.38 21.38
C SER A 299 24.79 3.83 20.50
N SER A 300 25.23 5.06 20.73
CA SER A 300 26.55 5.54 20.35
C SER A 300 27.58 5.00 21.34
N SER A 301 28.56 4.23 20.87
CA SER A 301 29.97 4.39 21.30
C SER A 301 30.93 3.42 20.58
N SER A 302 31.90 4.04 19.92
CA SER A 302 33.33 3.68 19.88
C SER A 302 33.86 2.64 18.86
N SER A 303 34.92 3.11 18.19
CA SER A 303 36.15 2.38 17.81
C SER A 303 36.26 1.82 16.38
N SER A 304 37.01 2.58 15.59
CA SER A 304 37.94 2.20 14.51
C SER A 304 38.34 0.72 14.40
N THR A 305 38.35 0.19 13.18
CA THR A 305 39.54 -0.42 12.56
C THR A 305 39.32 -0.74 11.08
N PHE A 306 40.35 -0.46 10.29
CA PHE A 306 40.56 -0.87 8.90
C PHE A 306 40.27 -2.36 8.66
N THR A 307 39.64 -2.72 7.53
CA THR A 307 40.07 -3.85 6.68
C THR A 307 39.48 -3.72 5.26
N THR A 308 40.35 -3.99 4.29
CA THR A 308 40.17 -3.98 2.84
C THR A 308 39.33 -5.16 2.32
N PRO A 309 38.55 -5.03 1.23
CA PRO A 309 37.92 -6.18 0.58
C PRO A 309 38.82 -6.75 -0.52
N SER A 310 39.12 -8.05 -0.42
CA SER A 310 39.75 -8.85 -1.48
C SER A 310 38.69 -9.47 -2.40
N SER A 311 39.02 -9.50 -3.69
CA SER A 311 38.28 -10.01 -4.85
C SER A 311 37.79 -11.47 -4.78
N PRO A 312 36.81 -11.86 -5.63
CA PRO A 312 36.16 -13.16 -5.61
C PRO A 312 36.99 -14.25 -6.30
N LYS A 313 36.78 -15.50 -5.88
CA LYS A 313 37.36 -16.69 -6.52
C LYS A 313 36.24 -17.54 -7.12
N GLU A 314 36.26 -17.67 -8.44
CA GLU A 314 35.54 -18.70 -9.20
C GLU A 314 36.09 -20.11 -8.90
N GLY A 315 35.25 -21.14 -9.02
CA GLY A 315 35.73 -22.51 -9.25
C GLY A 315 34.84 -23.64 -8.70
N PRO A 316 34.38 -24.60 -9.53
CA PRO A 316 33.32 -25.57 -9.21
C PRO A 316 33.82 -26.93 -8.69
N ALA A 317 32.93 -27.66 -8.03
CA ALA A 317 32.79 -29.12 -8.04
C ALA A 317 31.38 -29.51 -7.57
#